data_AF-A0A1X3IT32-F1
#
_entry.id   AF-A0A1X3IT32-F1
#
_cell.length_a   1.000
_cell.length_b   1.000
_cell.length_c   1.000
_cell.angle_alpha   90.00
_cell.angle_beta   90.00
_cell.angle_gamma   90.00
#
_symmetry.space_group_name_H-M   'P 1'
#
loop_
_entity.id
_entity.type
_entity.pdbx_description
1 polymer ?
#
loop_
_entity_poly.entity_id
_entity_poly.type
_entity_poly.pdbx_seq_one_letter_code
_entity_poly.pdbx_strand_id
1 'polypeptide(L)'
;MWKHFLSEPLRGFFMPEGKNNRSVVSVTLLLRREANEKLMLAAKSAGRSKSLEAALRLTQHLNTVPELSKDSYWEILLPKDN
;
A
#
# COMPACT_ATOMS: atom_id res chain seq x y z
N MET A 1 41.61 -29.86 23.21
CA MET A 1 40.84 -30.51 22.13
C MET A 1 39.51 -29.80 22.04
N TRP A 2 39.26 -29.10 20.93
CA TRP A 2 38.04 -28.33 20.67
C TRP A 2 36.93 -29.25 20.13
N LYS A 3 35.69 -28.73 20.15
CA LYS A 3 34.44 -29.22 19.52
C LYS A 3 33.64 -30.17 20.44
N HIS A 4 32.41 -29.87 20.84
CA HIS A 4 31.29 -29.44 19.99
C HIS A 4 30.34 -28.46 20.70
N PHE A 5 30.39 -27.22 20.24
CA PHE A 5 29.26 -26.31 20.17
C PHE A 5 28.67 -26.52 18.77
N LEU A 6 27.40 -26.91 18.63
CA LEU A 6 26.47 -26.58 17.53
C LEU A 6 25.27 -27.55 17.48
N SER A 7 24.10 -26.90 17.43
CA SER A 7 22.81 -27.31 16.84
C SER A 7 21.99 -28.42 17.49
N GLU A 8 21.23 -28.05 18.53
CA GLU A 8 19.86 -28.54 18.64
C GLU A 8 18.92 -27.47 18.08
N PRO A 9 18.22 -27.70 16.96
CA PRO A 9 17.17 -26.79 16.53
C PRO A 9 15.95 -26.99 17.42
N LEU A 10 15.60 -25.95 18.18
CA LEU A 10 14.37 -25.88 18.96
C LEU A 10 13.17 -26.12 18.04
N ARG A 11 12.35 -27.13 18.38
CA ARG A 11 10.98 -27.25 17.86
C ARG A 11 10.19 -26.01 18.24
N GLY A 12 9.69 -25.27 17.26
CA GLY A 12 8.71 -24.22 17.52
C GLY A 12 8.47 -23.34 16.30
N PHE A 13 7.22 -23.35 15.81
CA PHE A 13 6.68 -22.55 14.70
C PHE A 13 7.04 -23.02 13.29
N PHE A 14 6.35 -24.09 12.87
CA PHE A 14 5.95 -24.24 11.48
C PHE A 14 5.01 -23.07 11.15
N MET A 15 5.52 -21.99 10.54
CA MET A 15 4.62 -21.04 9.89
C MET A 15 4.07 -21.74 8.66
N PRO A 16 2.74 -21.87 8.49
CA PRO A 16 2.22 -22.35 7.23
C PRO A 16 2.66 -21.36 6.15
N GLU A 17 3.33 -21.86 5.11
CA GLU A 17 3.55 -21.19 3.83
C GLU A 17 2.17 -20.85 3.23
N GLY A 18 1.53 -19.81 3.75
CA GLY A 18 0.32 -19.25 3.21
C GLY A 18 0.68 -18.65 1.86
N LYS A 19 0.16 -19.24 0.78
CA LYS A 19 0.24 -18.69 -0.58
C LYS A 19 -0.02 -17.19 -0.50
N ASN A 20 1.01 -16.38 -0.79
CA ASN A 20 0.81 -14.96 -0.88
C ASN A 20 -0.10 -14.75 -2.12
N ASN A 21 -1.36 -14.40 -1.89
CA ASN A 21 -2.29 -14.04 -2.96
C ASN A 21 -2.11 -12.55 -3.33
N ARG A 22 -0.87 -12.05 -3.36
CA ARG A 22 -0.61 -10.64 -3.69
C ARG A 22 -0.56 -10.52 -5.21
N SER A 23 -1.43 -9.68 -5.77
CA SER A 23 -1.36 -9.27 -7.16
C SER A 23 -0.73 -7.88 -7.26
N VAL A 24 0.11 -7.69 -8.26
CA VAL A 24 0.61 -6.35 -8.62
C VAL A 24 -0.46 -5.67 -9.46
N VAL A 25 -0.85 -4.46 -9.08
CA VAL A 25 -1.78 -3.63 -9.84
C VAL A 25 -1.01 -2.43 -10.40
N SER A 26 -1.23 -2.12 -11.67
CA SER A 26 -0.78 -0.88 -12.30
C SER A 26 -1.96 0.04 -12.52
N VAL A 27 -1.85 1.30 -12.11
CA VAL A 27 -2.90 2.31 -12.25
C VAL A 27 -2.34 3.59 -12.86
N THR A 28 -3.10 4.18 -13.79
CA THR A 28 -2.81 5.50 -14.34
C THR A 28 -3.70 6.53 -13.65
N LEU A 29 -3.10 7.53 -13.00
CA LEU A 29 -3.83 8.58 -12.29
C LEU A 29 -3.75 9.89 -13.09
N LEU A 30 -4.91 10.42 -13.49
CA LEU A 30 -5.04 11.76 -14.03
C LEU A 30 -5.35 12.73 -12.89
N LEU A 31 -4.41 13.61 -12.57
CA LEU A 31 -4.56 14.58 -11.48
C LEU A 31 -4.81 15.98 -12.06
N ARG A 32 -5.72 16.73 -11.41
CA ARG A 32 -5.80 18.19 -11.61
C ARG A 32 -4.47 18.84 -11.19
N ARG A 33 -4.14 19.99 -11.77
CA ARG A 33 -2.88 20.72 -11.51
C ARG A 33 -2.61 20.90 -10.02
N GLU A 34 -3.58 21.38 -9.26
CA GLU A 34 -3.43 21.63 -7.82
C GLU A 34 -3.10 20.35 -7.03
N ALA A 35 -3.80 19.25 -7.30
CA ALA A 35 -3.55 17.96 -6.64
C ALA A 35 -2.17 17.41 -7.03
N ASN A 36 -1.77 17.59 -8.29
CA ASN A 36 -0.46 17.22 -8.79
C ASN A 36 0.67 17.95 -8.08
N GLU A 37 0.53 19.26 -7.86
CA GLU A 37 1.49 20.10 -7.13
C GLU A 37 1.60 19.68 -5.67
N LYS A 38 0.46 19.48 -4.98
CA LYS A 38 0.43 18.97 -3.60
C LYS A 38 1.16 17.64 -3.46
N LEU A 39 0.92 16.70 -4.39
CA LEU A 39 1.60 15.41 -4.41
C LEU A 39 3.11 15.55 -4.63
N MET A 40 3.54 16.42 -5.56
CA MET A 40 4.96 16.68 -5.81
C MET A 40 5.67 17.27 -4.58
N LEU A 41 5.05 18.23 -3.90
CA LEU A 41 5.60 18.83 -2.69
C LEU A 41 5.75 17.79 -1.57
N ALA A 42 4.72 16.97 -1.35
CA ALA A 42 4.77 15.89 -0.36
C ALA A 42 5.87 14.88 -0.67
N ALA A 43 5.99 14.45 -1.92
CA ALA A 43 7.03 13.51 -2.37
C ALA A 43 8.43 14.10 -2.12
N LYS A 44 8.63 15.38 -2.48
CA LYS A 44 9.89 16.10 -2.25
C LYS A 44 10.23 16.20 -0.76
N SER A 45 9.26 16.58 0.08
CA SER A 45 9.48 16.70 1.53
C SER A 45 9.81 15.37 2.19
N ALA A 46 9.29 14.26 1.66
CA ALA A 46 9.53 12.92 2.17
C ALA A 46 10.79 12.25 1.57
N GLY A 47 11.49 12.90 0.62
CA GLY A 47 12.62 12.32 -0.08
C GLY A 47 12.26 11.12 -0.98
N ARG A 48 11.03 11.10 -1.52
CA ARG A 48 10.48 9.99 -2.31
C ARG A 48 10.27 10.37 -3.76
N SER A 49 10.17 9.36 -4.63
CA SER A 49 9.62 9.56 -5.96
C SER A 49 8.12 9.87 -5.87
N LYS A 50 7.61 10.64 -6.83
CA LYS A 50 6.19 10.99 -6.90
C LYS A 50 5.28 9.77 -7.02
N SER A 51 5.69 8.74 -7.76
CA SER A 51 4.95 7.49 -7.92
C SER A 51 4.88 6.69 -6.62
N LEU A 52 5.99 6.62 -5.87
CA LEU A 52 6.02 5.95 -4.57
C LEU A 52 5.10 6.66 -3.57
N GLU A 53 5.16 7.99 -3.50
CA GLU A 53 4.29 8.76 -2.61
C GLU A 53 2.80 8.57 -2.97
N ALA A 54 2.47 8.52 -4.26
CA ALA A 54 1.10 8.23 -4.71
C ALA A 54 0.64 6.82 -4.29
N ALA A 55 1.48 5.81 -4.50
CA ALA A 55 1.19 4.43 -4.14
C ALA A 55 0.99 4.26 -2.62
N LEU A 56 1.82 4.91 -1.81
CA LEU A 56 1.69 4.90 -0.35
C LEU A 56 0.38 5.54 0.11
N ARG A 57 0.00 6.68 -0.48
CA ARG A 57 -1.26 7.35 -0.17
C ARG A 57 -2.48 6.53 -0.56
N LEU A 58 -2.47 5.91 -1.74
CA LEU A 58 -3.53 4.99 -2.17
C LEU A 58 -3.64 3.77 -1.26
N THR A 59 -2.50 3.14 -0.94
CA THR A 59 -2.44 2.00 -0.03
C THR A 59 -2.99 2.38 1.35
N GLN A 60 -2.55 3.52 1.89
CA GLN A 60 -3.03 4.01 3.17
C GLN A 60 -4.54 4.26 3.15
N HIS A 61 -5.05 4.88 2.08
CA HIS A 61 -6.48 5.14 1.95
C HIS A 61 -7.28 3.82 1.90
N LEU A 62 -6.87 2.86 1.09
CA LEU A 62 -7.52 1.55 1.00
C LEU A 62 -7.50 0.77 2.33
N ASN A 63 -6.45 0.92 3.14
CA ASN A 63 -6.35 0.27 4.44
C ASN A 63 -7.10 1.00 5.57
N THR A 64 -7.51 2.26 5.35
CA THR A 64 -8.20 3.07 6.36
C THR A 64 -9.69 3.26 6.09
N VAL A 65 -10.12 3.01 4.85
CA VAL A 65 -11.55 2.96 4.49
C VAL A 65 -12.08 1.56 4.84
N PRO A 66 -12.99 1.44 5.83
CA PRO A 66 -13.33 0.14 6.42
C PRO A 66 -14.15 -0.76 5.50
N GLU A 67 -14.99 -0.20 4.61
CA GLU A 67 -15.78 -0.96 3.64
C GLU A 67 -16.02 -0.11 2.39
N LEU A 68 -15.73 -0.69 1.22
CA LEU A 68 -16.29 -0.21 -0.04
C LEU A 68 -17.69 -0.80 -0.13
N SER A 69 -18.73 0.01 0.12
CA SER A 69 -20.11 -0.40 -0.13
C SER A 69 -20.27 -0.78 -1.61
N LYS A 70 -21.29 -1.59 -1.92
CA LYS A 70 -21.62 -2.01 -3.29
C LYS A 70 -21.78 -0.83 -4.27
N ASP A 71 -22.11 0.34 -3.73
CA ASP A 71 -22.39 1.59 -4.46
C ASP A 71 -21.20 2.58 -4.45
N SER A 72 -20.09 2.24 -3.78
CA SER A 72 -18.94 3.13 -3.58
C SER A 72 -18.16 3.49 -4.84
N TYR A 73 -18.48 2.89 -6.00
CA TYR A 73 -17.73 3.10 -7.23
C TYR A 73 -18.13 4.38 -7.98
N TRP A 74 -19.37 4.87 -7.81
CA TRP A 74 -19.90 5.98 -8.61
C TRP A 74 -20.11 7.27 -7.82
N GLU A 75 -20.34 7.22 -6.51
CA GLU A 75 -20.63 8.41 -5.71
C GLU A 75 -19.43 9.32 -5.44
N ILE A 76 -18.19 8.81 -5.58
CA ILE A 76 -16.97 9.61 -5.39
C ILE A 76 -16.67 10.50 -6.61
N LEU A 77 -17.16 10.13 -7.80
CA LEU A 77 -16.80 10.78 -9.06
C LEU A 77 -17.87 11.72 -9.61
N LEU A 78 -19.08 11.67 -9.09
CA LEU A 78 -20.18 12.53 -9.55
C LEU A 78 -20.33 13.73 -8.59
N PRO A 79 -20.43 14.96 -9.11
CA PRO A 79 -20.89 16.08 -8.31
C PRO A 79 -22.22 15.72 -7.66
N LYS A 80 -22.40 16.04 -6.38
CA LYS A 80 -23.74 16.01 -5.80
C LYS A 80 -24.56 17.08 -6.51
N ASP A 81 -25.58 16.67 -7.25
CA ASP A 81 -26.57 17.60 -7.77
C ASP A 81 -27.22 18.31 -6.58
N ASN A 82 -27.24 19.66 -6.62
CA ASN A 82 -27.88 20.52 -5.63
C ASN A 82 -29.37 20.68 -5.93
#